data_AF-A0A258ENB7-F1
#
_entry.id   AF-A0A258ENB7-F1
#
_cell.length_a   1.000
_cell.length_b   1.000
_cell.length_c   1.000
_cell.angle_alpha   90.00
_cell.angle_beta   90.00
_cell.angle_gamma   90.00
#
_symmetry.space_group_name_H-M   'P 1'
#
loop_
_entity.id
_entity.type
_entity.pdbx_description
1 polymer ?
#
loop_
_entity_poly.entity_id
_entity_poly.type
_entity_poly.pdbx_seq_one_letter_code
_entity_poly.pdbx_strand_id
1 'polypeptide(L)'
;MTDSSPHRPRFPRLAVWLLCSSMLGASAVHAQALRPSSGLRVPTAPAASSATSRTADFIVALVNSEPVTNSEVRQRMVRLEQQLTQQSAPVPEREQLARQVMEQIIAERAQLQLGAELGIRVDEAAVAQA
;
A
#
# COMPACT_ATOMS: atom_id res chain seq x y z
N MET A 1 57.23 -11.57 -34.90
CA MET A 1 58.08 -11.52 -33.70
C MET A 1 57.36 -10.67 -32.65
N THR A 2 56.73 -11.32 -31.67
CA THR A 2 57.07 -11.24 -30.22
C THR A 2 56.59 -9.91 -29.59
N ASP A 3 55.77 -9.82 -28.55
CA ASP A 3 55.53 -10.75 -27.44
C ASP A 3 54.30 -10.30 -26.59
N SER A 4 53.50 -11.28 -26.17
CA SER A 4 52.82 -11.52 -24.89
C SER A 4 52.31 -10.40 -23.94
N SER A 5 50.97 -10.38 -23.78
CA SER A 5 50.19 -10.67 -22.53
C SER A 5 50.23 -9.77 -21.25
N PRO A 6 49.20 -9.87 -20.37
CA PRO A 6 48.59 -8.75 -19.63
C PRO A 6 48.81 -8.74 -18.10
N HIS A 7 48.51 -7.61 -17.43
CA HIS A 7 48.38 -7.56 -15.96
C HIS A 7 46.97 -7.17 -15.48
N ARG A 8 46.41 -8.06 -14.66
CA ARG A 8 45.08 -8.04 -14.04
C ARG A 8 44.96 -7.05 -12.87
N PRO A 9 43.73 -6.61 -12.54
CA PRO A 9 43.45 -5.72 -11.41
C PRO A 9 43.67 -6.37 -10.04
N ARG A 10 44.19 -5.59 -9.09
CA ARG A 10 44.33 -5.95 -7.67
C ARG A 10 43.16 -5.37 -6.87
N PHE A 11 42.23 -6.22 -6.47
CA PHE A 11 41.22 -5.91 -5.44
C PHE A 11 41.76 -6.33 -4.07
N PRO A 12 41.81 -5.44 -3.06
CA PRO A 12 42.14 -5.84 -1.70
C PRO A 12 40.94 -6.47 -1.00
N ARG A 13 41.13 -7.73 -0.60
CA ARG A 13 40.27 -8.54 0.28
C ARG A 13 40.75 -8.37 1.72
N LEU A 14 40.04 -7.63 2.57
CA LEU A 14 40.18 -7.63 4.04
C LEU A 14 38.89 -7.01 4.59
N ALA A 15 38.24 -7.40 5.68
CA ALA A 15 38.36 -8.49 6.63
C ALA A 15 37.10 -8.31 7.50
N VAL A 16 36.22 -9.31 7.63
CA VAL A 16 35.12 -9.23 8.62
C VAL A 16 35.32 -10.37 9.60
N TRP A 17 35.74 -9.96 10.78
CA TRP A 17 36.03 -10.79 11.94
C TRP A 17 34.75 -11.45 12.47
N LEU A 18 34.76 -12.77 12.45
CA LEU A 18 34.04 -13.68 13.34
C LEU A 18 34.42 -13.37 14.80
N LEU A 19 33.46 -13.08 15.69
CA LEU A 19 33.33 -13.66 17.05
C LEU A 19 32.27 -12.93 17.91
N CYS A 20 31.28 -13.69 18.41
CA CYS A 20 30.49 -13.54 19.66
C CYS A 20 29.18 -14.31 19.43
N SER A 21 29.10 -15.63 19.52
CA SER A 21 29.28 -16.53 20.69
C SER A 21 28.57 -16.10 21.98
N SER A 22 27.51 -16.88 22.29
CA SER A 22 26.88 -17.09 23.60
C SER A 22 25.99 -15.95 24.14
N MET A 23 24.86 -16.18 24.81
CA MET A 23 24.48 -17.32 25.63
C MET A 23 23.01 -17.71 25.45
N LEU A 24 22.84 -19.03 25.34
CA LEU A 24 21.62 -19.79 25.49
C LEU A 24 21.31 -19.94 26.99
N GLY A 25 20.24 -19.31 27.47
CA GLY A 25 19.74 -19.48 28.83
C GLY A 25 18.55 -20.44 28.86
N ALA A 26 18.73 -21.63 29.43
CA ALA A 26 17.70 -22.63 29.62
C ALA A 26 17.16 -22.64 31.07
N SER A 27 15.85 -22.89 31.17
CA SER A 27 15.09 -23.49 32.28
C SER A 27 14.79 -22.70 33.56
N ALA A 28 13.49 -22.41 33.73
CA ALA A 28 12.75 -22.80 34.94
C ALA A 28 11.26 -23.01 34.60
N VAL A 29 10.89 -24.27 34.31
CA VAL A 29 9.50 -24.72 34.19
C VAL A 29 8.81 -24.55 35.54
N HIS A 30 7.84 -23.63 35.63
CA HIS A 30 6.97 -23.50 36.80
C HIS A 30 5.71 -24.33 36.58
N ALA A 31 5.63 -25.48 37.26
CA ALA A 31 4.41 -26.27 37.36
C ALA A 31 3.39 -25.52 38.22
N GLN A 32 2.37 -24.92 37.60
CA GLN A 32 1.28 -24.27 38.33
C GLN A 32 0.18 -25.29 38.64
N ALA A 33 0.03 -25.57 39.94
CA ALA A 33 -1.03 -26.39 40.49
C ALA A 33 -2.41 -25.85 40.09
N LEU A 34 -3.26 -26.75 39.59
CA LEU A 34 -4.67 -26.50 39.27
C LEU A 34 -5.41 -26.05 40.53
N ARG A 35 -5.68 -24.75 40.63
CA ARG A 35 -6.62 -24.19 41.61
C ARG A 35 -8.03 -24.36 41.06
N PRO A 36 -8.99 -24.90 41.84
CA PRO A 36 -10.38 -24.97 41.40
C PRO A 36 -10.96 -23.55 41.30
N SER A 37 -11.20 -23.11 40.07
CA SER A 37 -11.79 -21.81 39.72
C SER A 37 -13.25 -21.75 40.17
N SER A 38 -13.49 -21.49 41.46
CA SER A 38 -14.83 -21.20 41.98
C SER A 38 -15.16 -19.74 41.70
N GLY A 39 -15.91 -19.47 40.63
CA GLY A 39 -16.40 -18.14 40.35
C GLY A 39 -16.81 -17.95 38.90
N LEU A 40 -18.00 -18.45 38.54
CA LEU A 40 -18.64 -18.12 37.28
C LEU A 40 -19.19 -16.68 37.39
N ARG A 41 -18.29 -15.70 37.29
CA ARG A 41 -18.67 -14.28 37.18
C ARG A 41 -19.10 -14.04 35.75
N VAL A 42 -20.40 -13.96 35.52
CA VAL A 42 -20.96 -13.49 34.24
C VAL A 42 -20.45 -12.07 34.03
N PRO A 43 -19.63 -11.80 32.99
CA PRO A 43 -19.31 -10.43 32.65
C PRO A 43 -20.60 -9.77 32.21
N THR A 44 -21.05 -8.75 32.94
CA THR A 44 -22.07 -7.83 32.39
C THR A 44 -21.41 -7.19 31.18
N ALA A 45 -21.88 -7.51 29.98
CA ALA A 45 -21.38 -6.90 28.76
C ALA A 45 -21.65 -5.39 28.86
N PRO A 46 -20.66 -4.52 28.57
CA PRO A 46 -20.93 -3.09 28.47
C PRO A 46 -22.01 -2.89 27.40
N ALA A 47 -22.96 -2.00 27.71
CA ALA A 47 -24.08 -1.64 26.84
C ALA A 47 -23.57 -1.45 25.40
N ALA A 48 -24.26 -2.08 24.46
CA ALA A 48 -23.95 -2.02 23.04
C ALA A 48 -23.73 -0.55 22.64
N SER A 49 -22.48 -0.22 22.29
CA SER A 49 -22.12 1.04 21.68
C SER A 49 -23.08 1.29 20.53
N SER A 50 -23.82 2.39 20.60
CA SER A 50 -24.69 2.87 19.52
C SER A 50 -23.94 2.76 18.20
N ALA A 51 -24.32 1.79 17.38
CA ALA A 51 -23.74 1.60 16.06
C ALA A 51 -24.12 2.83 15.24
N THR A 52 -23.23 3.83 15.22
CA THR A 52 -23.34 4.95 14.30
C THR A 52 -23.44 4.35 12.91
N SER A 53 -24.63 4.46 12.30
CA SER A 53 -24.88 4.06 10.93
C SER A 53 -23.80 4.72 10.06
N ARG A 54 -22.81 3.95 9.63
CA ARG A 54 -21.79 4.45 8.71
C ARG A 54 -22.47 4.54 7.35
N THR A 55 -22.54 5.74 6.80
CA THR A 55 -22.96 5.97 5.42
C THR A 55 -22.07 5.12 4.51
N ALA A 56 -22.66 4.13 3.84
CA ALA A 56 -21.96 3.37 2.82
C ALA A 56 -21.62 4.30 1.66
N ASP A 57 -20.40 4.16 1.12
CA ASP A 57 -20.01 4.91 -0.06
C ASP A 57 -20.82 4.41 -1.28
N PHE A 58 -21.25 5.32 -2.14
CA PHE A 58 -22.12 5.00 -3.26
C PHE A 58 -21.38 5.04 -4.59
N ILE A 59 -21.91 4.27 -5.56
CA ILE A 59 -21.40 4.20 -6.92
C ILE A 59 -21.94 5.39 -7.71
N VAL A 60 -21.06 6.20 -8.28
CA VAL A 60 -21.42 7.34 -9.13
C VAL A 60 -21.52 6.95 -10.61
N ALA A 61 -20.78 5.93 -11.03
CA ALA A 61 -20.75 5.45 -12.41
C ALA A 61 -20.26 4.00 -12.51
N LEU A 62 -20.56 3.33 -13.62
CA LEU A 62 -20.02 2.02 -13.98
C LEU A 62 -19.25 2.18 -15.30
N VAL A 63 -17.95 1.84 -15.31
CA VAL A 63 -17.07 2.00 -16.48
C VAL A 63 -16.50 0.64 -16.85
N ASN A 64 -16.82 0.14 -18.04
CA ASN A 64 -16.39 -1.17 -18.56
C ASN A 64 -16.54 -2.38 -17.61
N SER A 65 -17.45 -2.31 -16.63
CA SER A 65 -17.67 -3.30 -15.55
C SER A 65 -16.97 -3.02 -14.21
N GLU A 66 -16.24 -1.91 -14.07
CA GLU A 66 -15.73 -1.45 -12.78
C GLU A 66 -16.59 -0.32 -12.17
N PRO A 67 -17.00 -0.43 -10.90
CA PRO A 67 -17.74 0.64 -10.22
C PRO A 67 -16.80 1.79 -9.84
N VAL A 68 -17.21 3.02 -10.14
CA VAL A 68 -16.56 4.25 -9.69
C VAL A 68 -17.30 4.76 -8.47
N THR A 69 -16.61 4.94 -7.34
CA THR A 69 -17.23 5.38 -6.08
C THR A 69 -17.18 6.90 -5.90
N ASN A 70 -18.05 7.42 -5.02
CA ASN A 70 -18.02 8.84 -4.68
C ASN A 70 -16.72 9.26 -3.98
N SER A 71 -16.16 8.41 -3.10
CA SER A 71 -14.86 8.70 -2.48
C SER A 71 -13.73 8.80 -3.49
N GLU A 72 -13.70 7.95 -4.52
CA GLU A 72 -12.67 7.97 -5.56
C GLU A 72 -12.70 9.29 -6.35
N VAL A 73 -13.89 9.71 -6.79
CA VAL A 73 -14.04 10.99 -7.50
C VAL A 73 -13.60 12.15 -6.61
N ARG A 74 -14.05 12.19 -5.35
CA ARG A 74 -13.65 13.26 -4.41
C ARG A 74 -12.15 13.29 -4.17
N GLN A 75 -11.50 12.13 -4.01
CA GLN A 75 -10.06 12.07 -3.82
C GLN A 75 -9.30 12.59 -5.03
N ARG A 76 -9.72 12.24 -6.25
CA ARG A 76 -9.11 12.74 -7.48
C ARG A 76 -9.35 14.24 -7.70
N MET A 77 -10.54 14.74 -7.35
CA MET A 77 -10.83 16.18 -7.37
C MET A 77 -9.87 16.97 -6.48
N VAL A 78 -9.64 16.53 -5.24
CA VAL A 78 -8.71 17.19 -4.31
C VAL A 78 -7.29 17.23 -4.87
N ARG A 79 -6.82 16.14 -5.49
CA ARG A 79 -5.48 16.10 -6.12
C ARG A 79 -5.37 17.07 -7.30
N LEU A 80 -6.39 17.11 -8.16
CA LEU A 80 -6.41 18.00 -9.31
C LEU A 80 -6.45 19.47 -8.87
N GLU A 81 -7.28 19.80 -7.88
CA GLU A 81 -7.36 21.13 -7.30
C GLU A 81 -6.01 21.57 -6.68
N GLN A 82 -5.35 20.67 -5.94
CA GLN A 82 -4.01 20.92 -5.41
C GLN A 82 -2.98 21.14 -6.52
N GLN A 83 -3.06 20.40 -7.62
CA GLN A 83 -2.17 20.57 -8.77
C GLN A 83 -2.37 21.92 -9.45
N LEU A 84 -3.61 22.33 -9.69
CA LEU A 84 -3.94 23.63 -10.28
C LEU A 84 -3.49 24.79 -9.39
N THR A 85 -3.71 24.66 -8.08
CA THR A 85 -3.25 25.66 -7.10
C THR A 85 -1.73 25.79 -7.09
N GLN A 86 -1.00 24.67 -7.15
CA GLN A 86 0.48 24.68 -7.24
C GLN A 86 0.98 25.32 -8.54
N GLN A 87 0.24 25.17 -9.63
CA GLN A 87 0.55 25.78 -10.92
C GLN A 87 0.09 27.24 -11.02
N SER A 88 -0.50 27.80 -9.96
CA SER A 88 -1.15 29.12 -9.98
C SER A 88 -2.20 29.25 -11.11
N ALA A 89 -2.82 28.14 -11.47
CA ALA A 89 -3.87 28.06 -12.48
C ALA A 89 -5.25 28.28 -11.84
N PRO A 90 -6.21 28.87 -12.58
CA PRO A 90 -7.57 29.03 -12.08
C PRO A 90 -8.22 27.67 -11.80
N VAL A 91 -8.82 27.53 -10.62
CA VAL A 91 -9.59 26.33 -10.26
C VAL A 91 -11.01 26.47 -10.84
N PRO A 92 -11.46 25.55 -11.71
CA PRO A 92 -12.82 25.56 -12.25
C PRO A 92 -13.89 25.39 -11.17
N GLU A 93 -15.13 25.70 -11.54
CA GLU A 93 -16.29 25.39 -10.69
C GLU A 93 -16.37 23.90 -10.37
N ARG A 94 -16.87 23.58 -9.17
CA ARG A 94 -16.82 22.22 -8.61
C ARG A 94 -17.45 21.17 -9.53
N GLU A 95 -18.56 21.49 -10.20
CA GLU A 95 -19.22 20.59 -11.15
C GLU A 95 -18.40 20.34 -12.41
N GLN A 96 -17.73 21.38 -12.91
CA GLN A 96 -16.85 21.27 -14.07
C GLN A 96 -15.61 20.43 -13.73
N LEU A 97 -15.03 20.66 -12.55
CA LEU A 97 -13.90 19.90 -12.04
C LEU A 97 -14.28 18.41 -11.83
N ALA A 98 -15.46 18.13 -11.27
CA ALA A 98 -15.96 16.78 -11.12
C ALA A 98 -16.14 16.08 -12.48
N ARG A 99 -16.65 16.79 -13.50
CA ARG A 99 -16.76 16.26 -14.87
C ARG A 99 -15.39 15.94 -15.45
N GLN A 100 -14.43 16.85 -15.35
CA GLN A 100 -13.05 16.63 -15.83
C GLN A 100 -12.40 15.41 -15.17
N VAL A 101 -12.56 15.26 -13.86
CA VAL A 101 -12.08 14.10 -13.11
C VAL A 101 -12.76 12.82 -13.59
N MET A 102 -14.07 12.85 -13.84
CA MET A 102 -14.79 11.67 -14.34
C MET A 102 -14.27 11.24 -15.72
N GLU A 103 -14.03 12.18 -16.64
CA GLU A 103 -13.43 11.89 -17.95
C GLU A 103 -12.02 11.28 -17.80
N GLN A 104 -11.20 11.82 -16.90
CA GLN A 104 -9.87 11.27 -16.62
C GLN A 104 -9.95 9.83 -16.09
N ILE A 105 -10.88 9.57 -15.15
CA ILE A 105 -11.14 8.24 -14.62
C ILE A 105 -11.52 7.26 -15.72
N ILE A 106 -12.44 7.67 -16.61
CA ILE A 106 -12.91 6.83 -17.72
C ILE A 106 -11.74 6.47 -18.63
N ALA A 107 -10.96 7.47 -19.03
CA ALA A 107 -9.80 7.26 -19.90
C ALA A 107 -8.75 6.33 -19.25
N GLU A 108 -8.44 6.53 -17.98
CA GLU A 108 -7.47 5.71 -17.24
C GLU A 108 -7.95 4.26 -17.12
N ARG A 109 -9.21 4.01 -16.75
CA ARG A 109 -9.76 2.65 -16.67
C ARG A 109 -9.77 1.95 -18.03
N ALA A 110 -10.16 2.66 -19.08
CA ALA A 110 -10.14 2.11 -20.43
C ALA A 110 -8.73 1.68 -20.85
N GLN A 111 -7.72 2.49 -20.51
CA GLN A 111 -6.32 2.17 -20.80
C GLN A 111 -5.78 1.01 -19.96
N LEU A 112 -6.10 0.97 -18.67
CA LEU A 112 -5.68 -0.12 -17.79
C LEU A 112 -6.29 -1.46 -18.23
N GLN A 113 -7.57 -1.45 -18.60
CA GLN A 113 -8.22 -2.63 -19.14
C GLN A 113 -7.58 -3.08 -20.45
N LEU A 114 -7.35 -2.15 -21.39
CA LEU A 114 -6.66 -2.48 -22.65
C LEU A 114 -5.27 -3.07 -22.37
N GLY A 115 -4.52 -2.49 -21.43
CA GLY A 115 -3.23 -3.02 -20.99
C GLY A 115 -3.35 -4.45 -20.46
N ALA A 116 -4.36 -4.71 -19.63
CA ALA A 116 -4.64 -6.04 -19.09
C ALA A 116 -5.01 -7.06 -20.19
N GLU A 117 -5.83 -6.65 -21.17
CA GLU A 117 -6.21 -7.47 -22.34
C GLU A 117 -5.02 -7.80 -23.22
N LEU A 118 -4.07 -6.87 -23.36
CA LEU A 118 -2.81 -7.07 -24.07
C LEU A 118 -1.75 -7.84 -23.25
N GLY A 119 -2.06 -8.20 -22.00
CA GLY A 119 -1.15 -8.92 -21.11
C GLY A 119 -0.03 -8.06 -20.52
N ILE A 120 -0.13 -6.72 -20.59
CA ILE A 120 0.81 -5.78 -19.99
C ILE A 120 0.58 -5.78 -18.47
N ARG A 121 1.61 -6.13 -17.69
CA ARG A 121 1.59 -6.10 -16.22
C ARG A 121 2.76 -5.27 -15.71
N VAL A 122 2.51 -4.47 -14.67
CA VAL A 122 3.53 -3.66 -14.00
C VAL A 122 3.96 -4.41 -12.74
N ASP A 123 5.20 -4.89 -12.72
CA ASP A 123 5.78 -5.54 -11.54
C ASP A 123 6.42 -4.50 -10.60
N GLU A 124 6.38 -4.74 -9.29
CA GLU A 124 6.93 -3.84 -8.26
C GLU A 124 8.42 -3.51 -8.49
N ALA A 125 9.19 -4.48 -8.98
CA ALA A 125 10.60 -4.28 -9.32
C ALA A 125 10.80 -3.24 -10.43
N ALA A 126 9.83 -3.06 -11.33
CA ALA A 126 9.88 -2.06 -12.38
C ALA A 126 9.61 -0.65 -11.85
N VAL A 127 8.78 -0.51 -10.81
CA VAL A 127 8.46 0.79 -10.18
C VAL A 127 9.64 1.31 -9.36
N ALA A 128 10.35 0.45 -8.63
CA ALA A 128 11.49 0.84 -7.80
C ALA A 128 12.70 1.37 -8.61
N GLN A 129 12.72 1.17 -9.93
CA GLN A 129 13.79 1.61 -10.82
C GLN A 129 13.47 2.94 -11.55
N ALA A 130 12.24 3.47 -11.44
CA ALA A 130 11.79 4.70 -12.09
C ALA A 130 11.94 5.93 -11.18
#